data_AF-A0A936IF76-F1
#
_entry.id   AF-A0A936IF76-F1
#
_cell.length_a   1.000
_cell.length_b   1.000
_cell.length_c   1.000
_cell.angle_alpha   90.00
_cell.angle_beta   90.00
_cell.angle_gamma   90.00
#
_symmetry.space_group_name_H-M   'P 1'
#
loop_
_entity.id
_entity.type
_entity.pdbx_description
1 polymer ?
#
loop_
_entity_poly.entity_id
_entity_poly.type
_entity_poly.pdbx_seq_one_letter_code
_entity_poly.pdbx_strand_id
1 'polypeptide(L)'
;MHPQARSDGEDARSLLTAAIEADLRAPVGPPCPVDRVPRRTRNQYCIAIIALGLFNYLVYTLTYAALGGDAHNGTRRIISDADGRRHAEYFVKGHFIHSLSGHERQVSRAAWIYSYIHSISVPLTSGAMIISMLILARPHIIATMRGGLVAGETVVTVFGTVAVLISVGTATLFTWNLVAELAKT
;
A
#
# COMPACT_ATOMS: atom_id res chain seq x y z
N MET A 1 68.12 6.07 -1.59
CA MET A 1 67.85 4.70 -1.11
C MET A 1 66.61 4.77 -0.24
N HIS A 2 65.43 4.43 -0.77
CA HIS A 2 64.17 4.44 -0.02
C HIS A 2 63.52 3.04 -0.19
N PRO A 3 63.19 2.31 0.89
CA PRO A 3 62.57 0.99 0.79
C PRO A 3 61.05 1.07 0.61
N GLN A 4 60.53 0.00 0.02
CA GLN A 4 59.19 -0.22 -0.53
C GLN A 4 58.07 -0.22 0.54
N ALA A 5 56.97 0.49 0.24
CA ALA A 5 55.68 0.35 0.90
C ALA A 5 54.75 -0.53 0.05
N ARG A 6 54.91 -1.86 0.12
CA ARG A 6 54.12 -2.81 -0.71
C ARG A 6 53.85 -4.18 -0.06
N SER A 7 53.46 -4.25 1.21
CA SER A 7 53.09 -5.53 1.88
C SER A 7 51.65 -5.59 2.41
N ASP A 8 51.06 -4.49 2.88
CA ASP A 8 49.87 -4.60 3.75
C ASP A 8 48.55 -4.89 3.00
N GLY A 9 48.48 -4.57 1.70
CA GLY A 9 47.29 -4.80 0.88
C GLY A 9 47.16 -6.22 0.33
N GLU A 10 48.25 -6.98 0.30
CA GLU A 10 48.28 -8.35 -0.24
C GLU A 10 47.82 -9.36 0.81
N ASP A 11 48.18 -9.13 2.08
CA ASP A 11 47.74 -9.92 3.23
C ASP A 11 46.22 -9.77 3.48
N ALA A 12 45.69 -8.55 3.40
CA ALA A 12 44.25 -8.33 3.61
C ALA A 12 43.40 -9.03 2.53
N ARG A 13 43.87 -9.06 1.28
CA ARG A 13 43.21 -9.79 0.18
C ARG A 13 43.33 -11.30 0.34
N SER A 14 44.49 -11.80 0.79
CA SER A 14 44.67 -13.23 1.02
C SER A 14 43.76 -13.74 2.15
N LEU A 15 43.65 -12.97 3.24
CA LEU A 15 42.76 -13.27 4.37
C LEU A 15 41.29 -13.24 3.96
N LEU A 16 40.88 -12.25 3.16
CA LEU A 16 39.52 -12.18 2.64
C LEU A 16 39.20 -13.38 1.73
N THR A 17 40.15 -13.77 0.88
CA THR A 17 39.98 -14.91 -0.03
C THR A 17 39.91 -16.22 0.74
N ALA A 18 40.78 -16.40 1.74
CA ALA A 18 40.76 -17.57 2.62
C ALA A 18 39.48 -17.66 3.46
N ALA A 19 38.95 -16.52 3.93
CA ALA A 19 37.68 -16.47 4.64
C ALA A 19 36.49 -16.85 3.74
N ILE A 20 36.44 -16.35 2.49
CA ILE A 20 35.41 -16.71 1.51
C ILE A 20 35.50 -18.20 1.16
N GLU A 21 36.72 -18.74 1.01
CA GLU A 21 36.92 -20.14 0.69
C GLU A 21 36.55 -21.06 1.87
N ALA A 22 36.79 -20.61 3.11
CA ALA A 22 36.34 -21.31 4.32
C ALA A 22 34.79 -21.32 4.44
N ASP A 23 34.12 -20.21 4.10
CA ASP A 23 32.66 -20.12 4.11
C ASP A 23 32.02 -20.99 3.01
N LEU A 24 32.61 -21.01 1.80
CA LEU A 24 32.18 -21.88 0.70
C LEU A 24 32.35 -23.37 1.00
N ARG A 25 33.33 -23.74 1.83
CA ARG A 25 33.60 -25.12 2.25
C ARG A 25 32.89 -25.51 3.55
N ALA A 26 32.21 -24.58 4.22
CA ALA A 26 31.46 -24.90 5.41
C ALA A 26 30.37 -25.93 5.06
N PRO A 27 30.22 -27.01 5.87
CA PRO A 27 29.20 -28.00 5.61
C PRO A 27 27.84 -27.32 5.60
N VAL A 28 27.11 -27.45 4.49
CA VAL A 28 25.76 -26.90 4.32
C VAL A 28 24.93 -27.39 5.50
N GLY A 29 24.54 -26.47 6.37
CA GLY A 29 23.68 -26.76 7.52
C GLY A 29 22.40 -27.46 7.08
N PRO A 30 21.60 -28.01 8.02
CA PRO A 30 20.33 -28.63 7.67
C PRO A 30 19.52 -27.67 6.77
N PRO A 31 18.97 -28.15 5.63
CA PRO A 31 18.31 -27.27 4.67
C PRO A 31 17.23 -26.47 5.40
N CYS A 32 17.25 -25.15 5.18
CA CYS A 32 16.26 -24.25 5.75
C CYS A 32 14.86 -24.80 5.43
N PRO A 33 13.88 -24.74 6.34
CA PRO A 33 12.55 -25.34 6.12
C PRO A 33 11.89 -24.89 4.79
N VAL A 34 12.22 -23.68 4.33
CA VAL A 34 11.76 -23.07 3.07
C VAL A 34 12.37 -23.73 1.82
N ASP A 35 13.54 -24.36 1.92
CA ASP A 35 14.21 -25.04 0.80
C ASP A 35 13.63 -26.44 0.53
N ARG A 36 12.81 -26.96 1.44
CA ARG A 36 12.08 -28.22 1.25
C ARG A 36 10.95 -28.09 0.22
N VAL A 37 10.45 -26.87 0.00
CA VAL A 37 9.34 -26.62 -0.93
C VAL A 37 9.90 -26.38 -2.33
N PRO A 38 9.41 -27.07 -3.37
CA PRO A 38 9.85 -26.82 -4.75
C PRO A 38 9.70 -25.35 -5.13
N ARG A 39 10.69 -24.78 -5.81
CA ARG A 39 10.71 -23.36 -6.22
C ARG A 39 9.43 -22.93 -6.95
N ARG A 40 8.85 -23.83 -7.76
CA ARG A 40 7.59 -23.59 -8.48
C ARG A 40 6.41 -23.40 -7.53
N THR A 41 6.26 -24.27 -6.53
CA THR A 41 5.21 -24.19 -5.52
C THR A 41 5.36 -22.93 -4.66
N ARG A 42 6.60 -22.59 -4.27
CA ARG A 42 6.86 -21.35 -3.52
C ARG A 42 6.45 -20.10 -4.30
N ASN A 43 6.78 -20.04 -5.59
CA ASN A 43 6.37 -18.89 -6.41
C ASN A 43 4.84 -18.87 -6.64
N GLN A 44 4.18 -20.03 -6.77
CA GLN A 44 2.71 -20.10 -6.83
C GLN A 44 2.07 -19.52 -5.57
N TYR A 45 2.60 -19.82 -4.38
CA TYR A 45 2.12 -19.20 -3.14
C TYR A 45 2.34 -17.68 -3.12
N CYS A 46 3.50 -17.21 -3.57
CA CYS A 46 3.75 -15.76 -3.69
C CYS A 46 2.71 -15.07 -4.58
N ILE A 47 2.41 -15.64 -5.75
CA ILE A 47 1.40 -15.12 -6.67
C ILE A 47 0.00 -15.16 -6.03
N ALA A 48 -0.36 -16.26 -5.37
CA ALA A 48 -1.65 -16.40 -4.71
C ALA A 48 -1.84 -15.35 -3.60
N ILE A 49 -0.80 -15.08 -2.80
CA ILE A 49 -0.83 -14.05 -1.75
C ILE A 49 -1.01 -12.65 -2.36
N ILE A 50 -0.32 -12.35 -3.45
CA ILE A 50 -0.45 -11.06 -4.15
C ILE A 50 -1.85 -10.90 -4.72
N ALA A 51 -2.39 -11.94 -5.37
CA ALA A 51 -3.74 -11.91 -5.92
C ALA A 51 -4.80 -11.73 -4.81
N LEU A 52 -4.64 -12.42 -3.68
CA LEU A 52 -5.50 -12.27 -2.51
C LEU A 52 -5.40 -10.85 -1.92
N GLY A 53 -4.19 -10.29 -1.82
CA GLY A 53 -3.98 -8.92 -1.36
C GLY A 53 -4.63 -7.88 -2.28
N LEU A 54 -4.50 -8.04 -3.60
CA LEU A 54 -5.17 -7.18 -4.58
C LEU A 54 -6.70 -7.30 -4.50
N PHE A 55 -7.22 -8.52 -4.36
CA PHE A 55 -8.65 -8.74 -4.18
C PHE A 55 -9.17 -8.10 -2.89
N ASN A 56 -8.46 -8.28 -1.77
CA ASN A 56 -8.80 -7.66 -0.50
C ASN A 56 -8.82 -6.13 -0.62
N TYR A 57 -7.79 -5.56 -1.25
CA TYR A 57 -7.73 -4.12 -1.53
C TYR A 57 -8.91 -3.65 -2.37
N LEU A 58 -9.24 -4.36 -3.45
CA LEU A 58 -10.36 -4.03 -4.30
C LEU A 58 -11.68 -4.04 -3.52
N VAL A 59 -11.96 -5.12 -2.78
CA VAL A 59 -13.19 -5.22 -1.97
C VAL A 59 -13.22 -4.15 -0.89
N TYR A 60 -12.11 -3.94 -0.18
CA TYR A 60 -12.00 -2.93 0.87
C TYR A 60 -12.22 -1.52 0.32
N THR A 61 -11.50 -1.13 -0.74
CA THR A 61 -11.59 0.21 -1.31
C THR A 61 -12.96 0.48 -1.93
N LEU A 62 -13.55 -0.49 -2.63
CA LEU A 62 -14.90 -0.33 -3.18
C LEU A 62 -15.95 -0.23 -2.07
N THR A 63 -15.87 -1.07 -1.04
CA THR A 63 -16.78 -0.99 0.12
C THR A 63 -16.61 0.33 0.86
N TYR A 64 -15.37 0.76 1.07
CA TYR A 64 -15.06 2.04 1.70
C TYR A 64 -15.59 3.22 0.88
N ALA A 65 -15.42 3.20 -0.44
CA ALA A 65 -15.96 4.21 -1.35
C ALA A 65 -17.49 4.22 -1.38
N ALA A 66 -18.14 3.05 -1.42
CA ALA A 66 -19.60 2.91 -1.42
C ALA A 66 -20.22 3.40 -0.10
N LEU A 67 -19.52 3.18 1.02
CA LEU A 67 -19.89 3.73 2.33
C LEU A 67 -19.54 5.23 2.46
N GLY A 68 -18.89 5.81 1.45
CA GLY A 68 -18.52 7.22 1.40
C GLY A 68 -17.25 7.59 2.19
N GLY A 69 -16.53 6.59 2.69
CA GLY A 69 -15.43 6.78 3.64
C GLY A 69 -15.87 7.50 4.91
N ASP A 70 -14.90 8.02 5.64
CA ASP A 70 -15.14 8.84 6.84
C ASP A 70 -15.60 10.28 6.48
N ALA A 71 -15.55 10.61 5.18
CA ALA A 71 -15.60 11.96 4.66
C ALA A 71 -16.98 12.34 4.07
N HIS A 72 -17.56 11.50 3.20
CA HIS A 72 -18.87 11.75 2.57
C HIS A 72 -20.03 11.69 3.58
N ASN A 73 -19.78 11.05 4.71
CA ASN A 73 -20.69 10.97 5.83
C ASN A 73 -20.73 12.28 6.66
N GLY A 74 -19.89 13.26 6.33
CA GLY A 74 -19.88 14.55 6.99
C GLY A 74 -20.54 15.67 6.19
N THR A 75 -21.63 16.23 6.72
CA THR A 75 -22.35 17.36 6.11
C THR A 75 -21.91 18.67 6.76
N ARG A 76 -21.74 19.73 5.95
CA ARG A 76 -21.71 21.12 6.44
C ARG A 76 -23.13 21.67 6.42
N ARG A 77 -23.62 22.16 7.56
CA ARG A 77 -24.92 22.86 7.66
C ARG A 77 -24.69 24.31 8.01
N ILE A 78 -25.42 25.21 7.36
CA ILE A 78 -25.46 26.62 7.73
C ILE A 78 -26.67 26.79 8.62
N ILE A 79 -26.42 27.09 9.90
CA ILE A 79 -27.48 27.34 10.87
C ILE A 79 -27.54 28.85 11.09
N SER A 80 -28.77 29.37 11.06
CA SER A 80 -29.03 30.76 11.44
C SER A 80 -29.35 30.75 12.93
N ASP A 81 -28.53 31.42 13.70
CA ASP A 81 -28.72 31.61 15.12
C ASP A 81 -29.97 32.47 15.39
N ALA A 82 -30.48 32.46 16.62
CA ALA A 82 -31.65 33.25 17.03
C ALA A 82 -31.45 34.77 16.77
N ASP A 83 -30.20 35.22 16.73
CA ASP A 83 -29.78 36.59 16.43
C ASP A 83 -29.58 36.88 14.93
N GLY A 84 -29.95 35.95 14.04
CA GLY A 84 -29.80 36.08 12.59
C GLY A 84 -28.37 35.90 12.06
N ARG A 85 -27.40 35.58 12.92
CA ARG A 85 -26.04 35.24 12.51
C ARG A 85 -25.99 33.85 11.89
N ARG A 86 -25.38 33.74 10.70
CA ARG A 86 -25.17 32.45 10.03
C ARG A 86 -23.81 31.90 10.41
N HIS A 87 -23.76 30.70 10.99
CA HIS A 87 -22.50 29.97 11.22
C HIS A 87 -22.56 28.57 10.60
N ALA A 88 -21.38 28.08 10.22
CA ALA A 88 -21.22 26.75 9.63
C ALA A 88 -20.96 25.73 10.74
N GLU A 89 -21.80 24.71 10.80
CA GLU A 89 -21.60 23.54 11.65
C GLU A 89 -21.14 22.36 10.79
N TYR A 90 -20.11 21.66 11.28
CA TYR A 90 -19.49 20.54 10.59
C TYR A 90 -19.89 19.26 11.30
N PHE A 91 -20.43 18.32 10.54
CA PHE A 91 -20.83 17.02 11.06
C PHE A 91 -20.01 15.92 10.40
N VAL A 92 -19.87 14.78 11.08
CA VAL A 92 -19.32 13.52 10.56
C VAL A 92 -20.27 12.39 10.97
N LYS A 93 -20.49 11.40 10.11
CA LYS A 93 -21.22 10.14 10.39
C LYS A 93 -20.28 8.94 10.17
N GLY A 94 -20.71 7.75 10.59
CA GLY A 94 -20.02 6.51 10.27
C GLY A 94 -18.96 6.07 11.29
N HIS A 95 -17.90 5.42 10.81
CA HIS A 95 -16.96 4.56 11.57
C HIS A 95 -16.25 5.25 12.76
N PHE A 96 -16.18 6.58 12.77
CA PHE A 96 -15.61 7.38 13.87
C PHE A 96 -16.52 7.51 15.11
N ILE A 97 -17.73 6.96 15.07
CA ILE A 97 -18.68 7.08 16.16
C ILE A 97 -18.83 5.71 16.79
N HIS A 98 -18.21 5.54 17.96
CA HIS A 98 -18.41 4.40 18.84
C HIS A 98 -19.83 4.40 19.44
N SER A 99 -20.87 4.48 18.59
CA SER A 99 -22.26 4.29 18.98
C SER A 99 -22.90 3.26 18.06
N LEU A 100 -23.64 2.33 18.64
CA LEU A 100 -24.47 1.35 17.93
C LEU A 100 -25.52 2.00 17.01
N SER A 101 -25.74 3.32 17.15
CA SER A 101 -26.75 4.08 16.42
C SER A 101 -26.22 4.83 15.18
N GLY A 102 -24.89 4.95 14.99
CA GLY A 102 -24.30 5.62 13.83
C GLY A 102 -24.67 7.11 13.68
N HIS A 103 -25.06 7.77 14.77
CA HIS A 103 -25.62 9.12 14.73
C HIS A 103 -24.59 10.19 14.39
N GLU A 104 -24.99 11.14 13.54
CA GLU A 104 -24.24 12.33 13.15
C GLU A 104 -23.67 13.09 14.35
N ARG A 105 -22.35 13.28 14.40
CA ARG A 105 -21.67 14.04 15.47
C ARG A 105 -21.15 15.36 14.93
N GLN A 106 -21.45 16.44 15.64
CA GLN A 106 -20.85 17.75 15.38
C GLN A 106 -19.37 17.72 15.76
N VAL A 107 -18.51 18.19 14.86
CA VAL A 107 -17.06 18.24 15.02
C VAL A 107 -16.53 19.61 14.65
N SER A 108 -15.27 19.87 14.97
CA SER A 108 -14.59 21.08 14.51
C SER A 108 -14.32 21.03 13.00
N ARG A 109 -14.18 22.20 12.37
CA ARG A 109 -13.77 22.33 10.97
C ARG A 109 -12.48 21.56 10.67
N ALA A 110 -11.50 21.61 11.57
CA ALA A 110 -10.23 20.92 11.41
C ALA A 110 -10.39 19.40 11.40
N ALA A 111 -11.21 18.86 12.31
CA ALA A 111 -11.50 17.42 12.35
C ALA A 111 -12.23 16.95 11.09
N TRP A 112 -13.14 17.77 10.55
CA TRP A 112 -13.84 17.50 9.29
C TRP A 112 -12.90 17.51 8.08
N ILE A 113 -12.00 18.50 7.96
CA ILE A 113 -11.00 18.52 6.88
C ILE A 113 -10.04 17.32 7.00
N TYR A 114 -9.62 17.00 8.23
CA TYR A 114 -8.75 15.86 8.50
C TYR A 114 -9.39 14.54 8.04
N SER A 115 -10.68 14.31 8.28
CA SER A 115 -11.33 13.07 7.85
C SER A 115 -11.33 12.92 6.33
N TYR A 116 -11.54 14.01 5.57
CA TYR A 116 -11.39 13.99 4.11
C TYR A 116 -9.97 13.64 3.66
N ILE A 117 -8.95 14.30 4.21
CA ILE A 117 -7.56 14.03 3.86
C ILE A 117 -7.21 12.58 4.19
N HIS A 118 -7.64 12.08 5.35
CA HIS A 118 -7.47 10.69 5.75
C HIS A 118 -8.10 9.74 4.71
N SER A 119 -9.39 9.90 4.40
CA SER A 119 -10.09 9.07 3.42
C SER A 119 -9.47 9.10 2.02
N ILE A 120 -8.91 10.24 1.58
CA ILE A 120 -8.19 10.36 0.29
C ILE A 120 -6.86 9.60 0.34
N SER A 121 -6.14 9.68 1.47
CA SER A 121 -4.81 9.06 1.60
C SER A 121 -4.83 7.53 1.71
N VAL A 122 -5.89 6.94 2.28
CA VAL A 122 -6.03 5.48 2.45
C VAL A 122 -5.91 4.68 1.13
N PRO A 123 -6.70 4.95 0.08
CA PRO A 123 -6.60 4.20 -1.17
C PRO A 123 -5.27 4.45 -1.90
N LEU A 124 -4.68 5.64 -1.79
CA LEU A 124 -3.39 5.99 -2.40
C LEU A 124 -2.22 5.24 -1.76
N THR A 125 -2.12 5.28 -0.43
CA THR A 125 -1.05 4.60 0.31
C THR A 125 -1.14 3.08 0.17
N SER A 126 -2.35 2.53 0.27
CA SER A 126 -2.59 1.09 0.09
C SER A 126 -2.28 0.64 -1.35
N GLY A 127 -2.67 1.43 -2.35
CA GLY A 127 -2.33 1.18 -3.75
C GLY A 127 -0.82 1.18 -4.01
N ALA A 128 -0.10 2.16 -3.44
CA ALA A 128 1.35 2.23 -3.54
C ALA A 128 2.05 1.00 -2.94
N MET A 129 1.57 0.49 -1.79
CA MET A 129 2.09 -0.76 -1.21
C MET A 129 1.90 -1.95 -2.15
N ILE A 130 0.72 -2.09 -2.78
CA ILE A 130 0.43 -3.20 -3.70
C ILE A 130 1.32 -3.11 -4.94
N ILE A 131 1.46 -1.93 -5.52
CA ILE A 131 2.35 -1.71 -6.67
C ILE A 131 3.79 -2.07 -6.29
N SER A 132 4.24 -1.68 -5.10
CA SER A 132 5.58 -2.01 -4.61
C SER A 132 5.78 -3.53 -4.49
N MET A 133 4.81 -4.23 -3.90
CA MET A 133 4.85 -5.70 -3.80
C MET A 133 4.82 -6.38 -5.17
N LEU A 134 4.05 -5.83 -6.11
CA LEU A 134 3.95 -6.36 -7.47
C LEU A 134 5.27 -6.19 -8.25
N ILE A 135 5.94 -5.06 -8.10
CA ILE A 135 7.27 -4.80 -8.67
C ILE A 135 8.30 -5.77 -8.09
N LEU A 136 8.33 -5.93 -6.76
CA LEU A 136 9.24 -6.87 -6.08
C LEU A 136 8.98 -8.32 -6.52
N ALA A 137 7.73 -8.69 -6.77
CA ALA A 137 7.34 -10.03 -7.18
C ALA A 137 7.46 -10.31 -8.68
N ARG A 138 7.65 -9.28 -9.53
CA ARG A 138 7.77 -9.39 -11.00
C ARG A 138 8.65 -10.56 -11.47
N PRO A 139 9.89 -10.77 -10.98
CA PRO A 139 10.72 -11.88 -11.43
C PRO A 139 10.12 -13.25 -11.12
N HIS A 140 9.45 -13.39 -9.96
CA HIS A 140 8.78 -14.63 -9.55
C HIS A 140 7.55 -14.92 -10.40
N ILE A 141 6.77 -13.88 -10.73
CA ILE A 141 5.60 -13.98 -11.61
C ILE A 141 6.03 -14.44 -13.00
N ILE A 142 7.01 -13.76 -13.60
CA ILE A 142 7.52 -14.09 -14.94
C ILE A 142 8.08 -15.52 -14.97
N ALA A 143 8.87 -15.91 -13.96
CA ALA A 143 9.44 -17.26 -13.89
C ALA A 143 8.38 -18.36 -13.80
N THR A 144 7.27 -18.10 -13.11
CA THR A 144 6.21 -19.09 -12.90
C THR A 144 5.28 -19.22 -14.09
N MET A 145 5.13 -18.15 -14.87
CA MET A 145 4.24 -18.08 -16.03
C MET A 145 4.92 -18.45 -17.36
N ARG A 146 6.20 -18.82 -17.35
CA ARG A 146 6.89 -19.38 -18.53
C ARG A 146 6.18 -20.66 -18.99
N GLY A 147 5.43 -20.57 -20.09
CA GLY A 147 4.65 -21.68 -20.67
C GLY A 147 3.16 -21.68 -20.33
N GLY A 148 2.63 -20.64 -19.68
CA GLY A 148 1.19 -20.44 -19.47
C GLY A 148 0.50 -19.75 -20.65
N LEU A 149 -0.84 -19.71 -20.62
CA LEU A 149 -1.65 -19.02 -21.64
C LEU A 149 -1.47 -17.49 -21.64
N VAL A 150 -1.01 -16.92 -20.54
CA VAL A 150 -0.82 -15.47 -20.36
C VAL A 150 0.63 -15.20 -20.00
N ALA A 151 1.23 -14.18 -20.62
CA ALA A 151 2.59 -13.75 -20.28
C ALA A 151 2.62 -13.15 -18.87
N GLY A 152 3.66 -13.48 -18.09
CA GLY A 152 3.81 -12.94 -16.73
C GLY A 152 3.93 -11.42 -16.67
N GLU A 153 4.49 -10.82 -17.72
CA GLU A 153 4.51 -9.36 -17.87
C GLU A 153 3.10 -8.77 -17.98
N THR A 154 2.22 -9.39 -18.75
CA THR A 154 0.81 -8.98 -18.87
C THR A 154 0.10 -9.01 -17.51
N VAL A 155 0.34 -10.05 -16.68
CA VAL A 155 -0.26 -10.13 -15.34
C VAL A 155 0.19 -8.99 -14.45
N VAL A 156 1.49 -8.68 -14.44
CA VAL A 156 2.04 -7.54 -13.69
C VAL A 156 1.43 -6.23 -14.17
N THR A 157 1.33 -6.02 -15.48
CA THR A 157 0.73 -4.81 -16.03
C THR A 157 -0.74 -4.69 -15.64
N VAL A 158 -1.55 -5.74 -15.83
CA VAL A 158 -2.98 -5.72 -15.51
C VAL A 158 -3.21 -5.45 -14.02
N PHE A 159 -2.50 -6.15 -13.14
CA PHE A 159 -2.66 -5.98 -11.70
C PHE A 159 -2.24 -4.57 -11.25
N GLY A 160 -1.15 -4.05 -11.82
CA GLY A 160 -0.69 -2.69 -11.56
C GLY A 160 -1.70 -1.64 -12.06
N THR A 161 -2.23 -1.81 -13.27
CA THR A 161 -3.26 -0.93 -13.83
C THR A 161 -4.51 -0.92 -12.97
N VAL A 162 -5.00 -2.08 -12.54
CA VAL A 162 -6.18 -2.18 -11.66
C VAL A 162 -5.93 -1.46 -10.34
N ALA A 163 -4.78 -1.67 -9.70
CA ALA A 163 -4.41 -0.99 -8.47
C ALA A 163 -4.42 0.54 -8.67
N VAL A 164 -3.76 1.05 -9.71
CA VAL A 164 -3.70 2.48 -10.03
C VAL A 164 -5.09 3.06 -10.27
N LEU A 165 -5.90 2.41 -11.11
CA LEU A 165 -7.24 2.90 -11.44
C LEU A 165 -8.14 3.01 -10.21
N ILE A 166 -8.10 2.01 -9.32
CA ILE A 166 -8.88 2.01 -8.08
C ILE A 166 -8.37 3.08 -7.12
N SER A 167 -7.04 3.18 -6.94
CA SER A 167 -6.44 4.18 -6.04
C SER A 167 -6.79 5.60 -6.47
N VAL A 168 -6.52 5.92 -7.74
CA VAL A 168 -6.71 7.26 -8.31
C VAL A 168 -8.20 7.56 -8.41
N GLY A 169 -9.01 6.63 -8.92
CA GLY A 169 -10.45 6.83 -9.06
C GLY A 169 -11.12 7.15 -7.72
N THR A 170 -10.81 6.39 -6.67
CA THR A 170 -11.37 6.62 -5.32
C THR A 170 -10.87 7.94 -4.73
N ALA A 171 -9.57 8.24 -4.87
CA ALA A 171 -9.01 9.51 -4.40
C ALA A 171 -9.64 10.72 -5.10
N THR A 172 -9.87 10.63 -6.41
CA THR A 172 -10.55 11.67 -7.19
C THR A 172 -12.00 11.85 -6.74
N LEU A 173 -12.74 10.76 -6.52
CA LEU A 173 -14.13 10.83 -6.02
C LEU A 173 -14.21 11.54 -4.67
N PHE A 174 -13.35 11.20 -3.72
CA PHE A 174 -13.32 11.85 -2.41
C PHE A 174 -12.85 13.31 -2.48
N THR A 175 -11.86 13.60 -3.32
CA THR A 175 -11.38 14.98 -3.54
C THR A 175 -12.48 15.85 -4.16
N TRP A 176 -13.20 15.32 -5.15
CA TRP A 176 -14.34 16.01 -5.74
C TRP A 176 -15.42 16.32 -4.70
N ASN A 177 -15.73 15.34 -3.85
CA ASN A 177 -16.72 15.52 -2.80
C ASN A 177 -16.30 16.59 -1.78
N LEU A 178 -15.03 16.64 -1.38
CA LEU A 178 -14.48 17.71 -0.52
C LEU A 178 -14.69 19.09 -1.16
N VAL A 179 -14.32 19.24 -2.43
CA VAL A 179 -14.44 20.51 -3.15
C VAL A 179 -15.90 20.93 -3.25
N ALA A 180 -16.81 19.99 -3.55
CA ALA A 180 -18.24 20.25 -3.61
C ALA A 180 -18.80 20.74 -2.28
N GLU A 181 -18.44 20.12 -1.15
CA GLU A 181 -18.88 20.56 0.18
C GLU A 181 -18.28 21.92 0.60
N LEU A 182 -17.03 22.21 0.21
CA LEU A 182 -16.40 23.50 0.46
C LEU A 182 -17.05 24.62 -0.38
N ALA A 183 -17.51 24.31 -1.58
CA ALA A 183 -18.13 25.26 -2.51
C ALA A 183 -19.59 25.60 -2.17
N LYS A 184 -20.26 24.83 -1.29
CA LYS A 184 -21.61 25.17 -0.81
C LYS A 184 -21.55 26.47 0.00
N THR A 185 -22.10 27.55 -0.55
CA THR A 185 -22.22 28.86 0.09
C THR A 185 -23.52 29.04 0.85
#